data_AF-U1PUK3-F1
#
_entry.id   AF-U1PUK3-F1
#
_cell.length_a   1.000
_cell.length_b   1.000
_cell.length_c   1.000
_cell.angle_alpha   90.00
_cell.angle_beta   90.00
_cell.angle_gamma   90.00
#
_symmetry.space_group_name_H-M   'P 1'
#
loop_
_entity.id
_entity.type
_entity.pdbx_description
1 polymer ?
#
loop_
_entity_poly.entity_id
_entity_poly.type
_entity_poly.pdbx_seq_one_letter_code
_entity_poly.pdbx_strand_id
1 'polypeptide(L)' 'MAVTEYQGSDNFVHLRLGDRELTAVVLPTTRPVHGDRVRVSIDPSDVFLFDPSTGQTLRSPGQSEAGTLLHRDSTA' A
#
# COMPACT_ATOMS: atom_id res chain seq x y z
N MET A 1 21.64 6.32 12.62
CA MET A 1 22.17 4.94 12.66
C MET A 1 21.12 4.03 12.07
N ALA A 2 21.45 3.21 11.08
CA ALA A 2 20.55 2.20 10.52
C ALA A 2 21.17 0.83 10.73
N VAL A 3 20.44 -0.06 11.38
CA VAL A 3 20.79 -1.47 11.58
C VAL A 3 20.13 -2.26 10.45
N THR A 4 20.91 -3.05 9.73
CA THR A 4 20.39 -3.94 8.67
C THR A 4 20.54 -5.38 9.14
N GLU A 5 19.44 -6.02 9.50
CA GLU A 5 19.40 -7.46 9.78
C GLU A 5 19.14 -8.22 8.48
N TYR A 6 20.04 -9.14 8.12
CA TYR A 6 19.85 -10.02 6.97
C TYR A 6 18.96 -11.21 7.37
N GLN A 7 17.64 -11.05 7.22
CA GLN A 7 16.72 -12.19 7.22
C GLN A 7 16.66 -12.74 5.79
N GLY A 8 17.29 -13.89 5.56
CA GLY A 8 17.70 -14.40 4.24
C GLY A 8 16.63 -14.74 3.18
N SER A 9 15.42 -14.19 3.24
CA SER A 9 14.41 -14.36 2.17
C SER A 9 13.82 -13.06 1.64
N ASP A 10 13.80 -11.99 2.45
CA ASP A 10 13.12 -10.76 2.14
C ASP A 10 13.88 -9.55 2.69
N ASN A 11 13.75 -8.42 2.02
CA ASN A 11 14.25 -7.14 2.52
C ASN A 11 13.07 -6.26 2.91
N PHE A 12 13.21 -5.50 3.99
CA PHE A 12 12.20 -4.53 4.42
C PHE A 12 12.68 -3.13 4.06
N VAL A 13 11.83 -2.37 3.38
CA VAL A 13 12.10 -0.97 3.05
C VAL A 13 11.11 -0.08 3.78
N HIS A 14 11.64 0.85 4.56
CA HIS A 14 10.88 1.92 5.19
C HIS A 14 10.82 3.12 4.25
N LEU A 15 9.60 3.54 3.92
CA LEU A 15 9.30 4.58 2.94
C LEU A 15 8.48 5.69 3.60
N ARG A 16 8.57 6.89 3.04
CA ARG A 16 7.74 8.03 3.43
C ARG A 16 6.94 8.52 2.23
N LEU A 17 5.61 8.57 2.37
CA LEU A 17 4.67 9.13 1.39
C LEU A 17 3.97 10.34 2.01
N GLY A 18 4.47 11.55 1.70
CA GLY A 18 4.05 12.76 2.41
C GLY A 18 4.42 12.66 3.89
N ASP A 19 3.42 12.69 4.76
CA ASP A 19 3.59 12.57 6.22
C ASP A 19 3.29 11.17 6.75
N ARG A 20 3.09 10.19 5.86
CA ARG A 20 2.80 8.80 6.22
C ARG A 20 4.03 7.93 6.04
N GLU A 21 4.23 7.00 6.98
CA GLU A 21 5.23 5.95 6.89
C GLU A 21 4.63 4.68 6.31
N LEU A 22 5.39 4.00 5.45
CA LEU A 22 5.02 2.74 4.83
C LEU A 22 6.19 1.75 5.02
N THR A 23 5.86 0.49 5.28
CA THR A 23 6.85 -0.61 5.26
C THR A 23 6.48 -1.54 4.12
N ALA A 24 7.45 -1.82 3.25
CA ALA A 24 7.29 -2.74 2.14
C ALA A 24 8.25 -3.92 2.29
N VAL A 25 7.74 -5.13 2.05
CA VAL A 25 8.55 -6.33 1.86
C VAL A 25 8.93 -6.39 0.39
N VAL A 26 10.22 -6.53 0.10
CA VAL A 26 10.74 -6.55 -1.27
C VAL A 26 11.72 -7.71 -1.46
N LEU A 27 11.97 -8.06 -2.72
CA LEU A 27 12.94 -9.09 -3.06
C LEU A 27 14.32 -8.77 -2.46
N PRO A 28 15.12 -9.78 -2.04
CA PRO A 28 16.47 -9.58 -1.47
C PRO A 28 17.44 -8.82 -2.37
N THR A 29 17.20 -8.84 -3.69
CA THR A 29 18.00 -8.12 -4.69
C THR A 29 17.66 -6.63 -4.75
N THR A 30 16.56 -6.20 -4.14
CA THR A 30 16.13 -4.81 -4.09
C THR A 30 16.98 -4.05 -3.07
N ARG A 31 17.77 -3.09 -3.56
CA ARG A 31 18.71 -2.30 -2.75
C ARG A 31 18.56 -0.80 -3.03
N PRO A 32 17.43 -0.18 -2.64
CA PRO A 32 17.30 1.27 -2.73
C PRO A 32 18.24 1.93 -1.72
N VAL A 33 18.83 3.07 -2.09
CA VAL A 33 19.64 3.86 -1.16
C VAL A 33 18.81 5.00 -0.56
N HIS A 34 19.21 5.48 0.61
CA HIS A 34 18.53 6.61 1.25
C HIS A 34 18.50 7.83 0.32
N GLY A 35 17.31 8.41 0.15
CA GLY A 35 17.08 9.54 -0.74
C GLY A 35 16.59 9.16 -2.14
N ASP A 36 16.63 7.87 -2.50
CA ASP A 36 16.04 7.41 -3.76
C ASP A 36 14.53 7.64 -3.79
N ARG A 37 14.04 7.99 -4.98
CA ARG A 37 12.60 8.00 -5.27
C ARG A 37 12.23 6.67 -5.91
N VAL A 38 11.37 5.92 -5.24
CA VAL A 38 10.83 4.65 -5.74
C VAL A 38 9.36 4.80 -6.11
N ARG A 39 8.90 4.00 -7.08
CA ARG A 39 7.47 3.86 -7.37
C ARG A 39 6.91 2.73 -6.51
N VAL A 40 5.76 2.98 -5.88
CA VAL A 40 5.01 1.99 -5.13
C VAL A 40 3.69 1.76 -5.86
N SER A 41 3.36 0.49 -6.11
CA SER A 41 2.06 0.06 -6.61
C SER A 41 1.32 -0.68 -5.51
N ILE A 42 0.02 -0.39 -5.36
CA ILE A 42 -0.86 -1.09 -4.43
C ILE A 42 -1.97 -1.71 -5.27
N ASP A 43 -2.17 -3.02 -5.14
CA ASP A 43 -3.32 -3.68 -5.75
C ASP A 43 -4.57 -3.34 -4.94
N PRO A 44 -5.60 -2.70 -5.54
CA PRO A 44 -6.84 -2.40 -4.84
C PRO A 44 -7.59 -3.64 -4.35
N SER A 45 -7.27 -4.85 -4.79
CA SER A 45 -7.86 -6.08 -4.26
C SER A 45 -7.24 -6.53 -2.93
N ASP A 46 -6.06 -6.00 -2.56
CA ASP A 46 -5.32 -6.32 -1.33
C ASP A 46 -5.51 -5.31 -0.19
N VAL A 47 -6.24 -4.21 -0.45
CA VAL A 47 -6.39 -3.13 0.53
C VAL A 47 -7.43 -3.49 1.60
N PHE A 48 -7.18 -3.19 2.87
CA PHE A 48 -8.26 -3.14 3.86
C PHE A 48 -8.75 -1.70 4.00
N LEU A 49 -10.07 -1.50 4.09
CA LEU A 49 -10.67 -0.18 4.34
C LEU A 49 -11.49 -0.22 5.62
N PHE A 50 -11.31 0.79 6.48
CA PHE A 50 -11.98 0.91 7.77
C PHE A 50 -12.64 2.28 7.91
N ASP A 51 -13.75 2.32 8.64
CA ASP A 51 -14.36 3.58 9.10
C ASP A 51 -13.51 4.15 10.26
N PRO A 52 -12.99 5.38 10.13
CA PRO A 52 -12.10 5.96 11.13
C PRO A 52 -12.80 6.32 12.46
N SER A 53 -14.12 6.48 12.47
CA SER A 53 -14.89 6.84 13.66
C SER A 53 -15.33 5.62 14.47
N THR A 54 -15.65 4.51 13.80
CA THR A 54 -16.19 3.30 14.46
C THR A 54 -15.21 2.13 14.48
N GLY A 55 -14.17 2.16 13.64
CA GLY A 55 -13.23 1.05 13.45
C GLY A 55 -13.82 -0.14 12.68
N GLN A 56 -15.04 -0.03 12.15
CA GLN A 56 -15.65 -1.11 11.38
C GLN A 56 -14.97 -1.31 10.03
N THR A 57 -14.89 -2.56 9.59
CA THR A 57 -14.40 -2.90 8.25
C THR A 57 -15.42 -2.46 7.20
N LEU A 58 -15.00 -1.58 6.29
CA LEU A 58 -15.76 -1.18 5.11
C LEU A 58 -15.47 -2.09 3.92
N ARG A 59 -14.24 -2.60 3.80
CA ARG A 59 -13.83 -3.53 2.73
C ARG A 59 -12.68 -4.43 3.18
N SER A 60 -12.79 -5.73 2.90
CA SER A 60 -11.72 -6.71 3.07
C SER A 60 -11.08 -7.10 1.72
N PRO A 61 -9.82 -7.54 1.70
CA PRO A 61 -9.20 -8.09 0.51
C PRO A 61 -9.97 -9.26 -0.08
N GLY A 62 -9.92 -9.40 -1.40
CA GLY A 62 -10.66 -10.43 -2.13
C GLY A 62 -12.18 -10.18 -2.24
N GLN A 63 -12.73 -9.18 -1.54
CA GLN A 63 -14.04 -8.62 -1.85
C GLN A 63 -13.86 -7.64 -3.01
N SER A 64 -13.76 -8.18 -4.23
CA SER A 64 -13.93 -7.36 -5.43
C SER A 64 -15.34 -6.82 -5.43
N GLU A 65 -15.49 -5.50 -5.56
CA GLU A 65 -16.79 -4.92 -5.88
C GLU A 65 -17.20 -5.45 -7.26
N ALA A 66 -18.09 -6.44 -7.27
CA ALA A 66 -18.86 -6.77 -8.45
C ALA A 66 -19.77 -5.58 -8.74
N GLY A 67 -19.25 -4.59 -9.47
CA GLY A 67 -20.00 -3.55 -10.16
C GLY A 67 -20.85 -2.63 -9.29
N THR A 68 -20.31 -1.44 -8.98
CA THR A 68 -21.13 -0.23 -9.05
C THR A 68 -20.73 0.54 -10.32
N LEU A 69 -21.56 0.32 -11.34
CA LEU A 69 -21.69 1.13 -12.55
C LEU A 69 -22.19 2.55 -12.19
N LEU A 70 -21.99 3.48 -13.14
CA LEU A 70 -22.64 4.79 -13.32
C LEU A 70 -21.95 6.00 -12.64
N HIS A 71 -20.85 6.47 -13.25
CA HIS A 71 -20.68 7.91 -13.47
C HIS A 71 -21.09 8.23 -14.92
N ARG A 72 -22.37 7.96 -15.23
CA ARG A 72 -23.10 8.65 -16.29
C ARG A 72 -24.28 9.32 -15.61
N ASP A 73 -24.17 10.64 -15.50
CA ASP A 73 -25.24 11.63 -15.71
C ASP A 73 -24.48 12.97 -15.78
N SER A 74 -24.17 13.45 -17.00
CA SER A 74 -25.03 14.34 -17.76
C SER A 74 -25.46 15.55 -16.93
N THR A 75 -24.79 16.68 -17.12
CA THR A 75 -25.42 18.00 -16.98
C THR A 75 -25.38 18.66 -18.35
N ALA A 76 -26.61 18.86 -18.86
CA ALA A 76 -27.13 19.81 -19.83
C ALA A 76 -26.17 20.51 -20.81
#